data_AF-A0AA94EQM8-F1
#
_entry.id   AF-A0AA94EQM8-F1
#
_cell.length_a   1.000
_cell.length_b   1.000
_cell.length_c   1.000
_cell.angle_alpha   90.00
_cell.angle_beta   90.00
_cell.angle_gamma   90.00
#
_symmetry.space_group_name_H-M   'P 1'
#
loop_
_entity.id
_entity.type
_entity.pdbx_description
1 polymer ?
#
loop_
_entity_poly.entity_id
_entity_poly.type
_entity_poly.pdbx_seq_one_letter_code
_entity_poly.pdbx_strand_id
1 'polypeptide(L)'
;MVFNRLTAWLFQDKRPDFEKKREREFILAANSLKTLSVNDRGGMSIDPEELREHITASREQLRHLVQRPESPSRSVRAAGEAQVEPFVSSTVEAPVSAIDCIEVVAWRRLQSGATVRYMCLQSTSTGRFAIATASLFTEAIESLPTWVDSNTNRQIANALQLGDLQWYATVSKAMDGWDAEL
;
A
#
# COMPACT_ATOMS: atom_id res chain seq x y z
N MET A 1 -14.61 -45.62 -12.33
CA MET A 1 -14.38 -45.83 -10.88
C MET A 1 -13.05 -46.51 -10.51
N VAL A 2 -12.35 -47.21 -11.42
CA VAL A 2 -11.10 -47.95 -11.09
C VAL A 2 -9.87 -47.04 -10.93
N PHE A 3 -9.78 -45.95 -11.69
CA PHE A 3 -8.62 -45.04 -11.69
C PHE A 3 -8.39 -44.30 -10.35
N ASN A 4 -9.45 -43.86 -9.65
CA ASN A 4 -9.33 -43.19 -8.35
C ASN A 4 -8.85 -44.13 -7.22
N ARG A 5 -9.11 -45.44 -7.33
CA ARG A 5 -8.64 -46.42 -6.33
C ARG A 5 -7.14 -46.67 -6.46
N LEU A 6 -6.62 -46.66 -7.69
CA LEU A 6 -5.18 -46.83 -7.97
C LEU A 6 -4.36 -45.62 -7.49
N THR A 7 -4.86 -44.40 -7.70
CA THR A 7 -4.18 -43.19 -7.23
C THR A 7 -4.21 -43.05 -5.70
N ALA A 8 -5.33 -43.36 -5.06
CA ALA A 8 -5.42 -43.37 -3.59
C ALA A 8 -4.53 -44.44 -2.93
N TRP A 9 -4.27 -45.55 -3.64
CA TRP A 9 -3.34 -46.59 -3.19
C TRP A 9 -1.88 -46.20 -3.37
N LEU A 10 -1.53 -45.52 -4.48
CA LEU A 10 -0.18 -45.01 -4.74
C LEU A 10 0.21 -43.84 -3.82
N PHE A 11 -0.76 -42.97 -3.49
CA PHE A 11 -0.57 -41.81 -2.63
C PHE A 11 -1.33 -41.97 -1.31
N GLN A 12 -1.05 -43.06 -0.58
CA GLN A 12 -1.60 -43.23 0.76
C GLN A 12 -1.10 -42.12 1.67
N ASP A 13 -2.04 -41.42 2.29
CA ASP A 13 -1.75 -40.44 3.31
C ASP A 13 -1.14 -41.14 4.52
N LYS A 14 0.18 -40.98 4.71
CA LYS A 14 0.96 -41.59 5.80
C LYS A 14 0.90 -40.79 7.11
N ARG A 15 0.15 -39.67 7.14
CA ARG A 15 0.04 -38.85 8.35
C ARG A 15 -0.65 -39.61 9.48
N PRO A 16 -0.27 -39.35 10.75
CA PRO A 16 -0.89 -39.95 11.93
C PRO A 16 -2.41 -39.76 11.95
N ASP A 17 -3.15 -40.74 12.49
CA ASP A 17 -4.61 -40.69 12.55
C ASP A 17 -5.16 -39.50 13.35
N PHE A 18 -4.40 -39.02 14.35
CA PHE A 18 -4.77 -37.84 15.12
C PHE A 18 -4.77 -36.57 14.25
N GLU A 19 -3.84 -36.45 13.29
CA GLU A 19 -3.76 -35.30 12.39
C GLU A 19 -4.92 -35.31 11.40
N LYS A 20 -5.23 -36.48 10.84
CA LYS A 20 -6.38 -36.67 9.95
C LYS A 20 -7.71 -36.38 10.65
N LYS A 21 -7.83 -36.78 11.92
CA LYS A 21 -9.01 -36.47 12.73
C LYS A 21 -9.13 -34.97 13.00
N ARG A 22 -8.03 -34.32 13.37
CA ARG A 22 -7.98 -32.87 13.59
C ARG A 22 -8.32 -32.08 12.32
N GLU A 23 -7.81 -32.50 11.18
CA GLU A 23 -8.10 -31.90 9.87
C GLU A 23 -9.59 -32.04 9.52
N ARG A 24 -10.20 -33.20 9.75
CA ARG A 24 -11.64 -33.39 9.55
C ARG A 24 -12.49 -32.53 10.46
N GLU A 25 -12.13 -32.43 11.75
CA GLU A 25 -12.82 -31.56 12.71
C GLU A 25 -12.71 -30.09 12.31
N PHE A 26 -11.54 -29.67 11.82
CA PHE A 26 -11.33 -28.33 11.26
C PHE A 26 -12.20 -28.07 10.03
N ILE A 27 -12.22 -28.99 9.06
CA ILE A 27 -13.04 -28.86 7.85
C ILE A 27 -14.52 -28.78 8.20
N LEU A 28 -15.00 -29.59 9.15
CA LEU A 28 -16.39 -29.54 9.60
C LEU A 28 -16.74 -28.21 10.29
N ALA A 29 -15.85 -27.71 11.15
CA ALA A 29 -16.04 -26.41 11.80
C ALA A 29 -16.02 -25.26 10.77
N ALA A 30 -15.07 -25.27 9.83
CA ALA A 30 -14.98 -24.26 8.78
C ALA A 30 -16.22 -24.27 7.88
N ASN A 31 -16.70 -25.45 7.47
CA ASN A 31 -17.90 -25.61 6.64
C ASN A 31 -19.21 -25.36 7.40
N SER A 32 -19.17 -25.26 8.72
CA SER A 32 -20.33 -24.81 9.51
C SER A 32 -20.51 -23.30 9.47
N LEU A 33 -19.47 -22.55 9.03
CA LEU A 33 -19.59 -21.12 8.77
C LEU A 33 -20.34 -20.93 7.45
N LYS A 34 -21.38 -20.09 7.50
CA LYS A 34 -22.24 -19.81 6.33
C LYS A 34 -21.46 -19.29 5.12
N THR A 35 -20.32 -18.67 5.35
CA THR A 35 -19.56 -17.86 4.39
C THR A 35 -18.35 -18.57 3.82
N LEU A 36 -17.97 -19.71 4.41
CA LEU A 36 -16.70 -20.35 4.14
C LEU A 36 -16.86 -21.84 3.88
N SER A 37 -16.25 -22.31 2.80
CA SER A 37 -16.17 -23.72 2.46
C SER A 37 -14.72 -24.13 2.22
N VAL A 38 -14.31 -25.22 2.85
CA VAL A 38 -12.98 -25.82 2.80
C VAL A 38 -13.13 -27.26 2.33
N ASN A 39 -12.29 -27.66 1.38
CA ASN A 39 -12.23 -29.04 0.91
C ASN A 39 -11.07 -29.83 1.54
N ASP A 40 -11.12 -31.15 1.38
CA ASP A 40 -10.13 -32.12 1.87
C ASP A 40 -8.76 -32.03 1.18
N ARG A 41 -8.60 -31.15 0.19
CA ARG A 41 -7.35 -30.87 -0.52
C ARG A 41 -6.75 -29.51 -0.15
N GLY A 42 -7.30 -28.83 0.88
CA GLY A 42 -6.83 -27.53 1.34
C GLY A 42 -7.28 -26.33 0.50
N GLY A 43 -8.18 -26.55 -0.47
CA GLY A 43 -8.83 -25.47 -1.21
C GLY A 43 -9.91 -24.79 -0.37
N MET A 44 -9.94 -23.47 -0.44
CA MET A 44 -10.85 -22.61 0.32
C MET A 44 -11.68 -21.75 -0.64
N SER A 45 -12.97 -21.67 -0.41
CA SER A 45 -13.92 -20.87 -1.20
C SER A 45 -14.83 -20.08 -0.28
N ILE A 46 -15.11 -18.83 -0.64
CA ILE A 46 -15.98 -17.91 0.10
C ILE A 46 -17.21 -17.63 -0.76
N ASP A 47 -18.39 -17.55 -0.15
CA ASP A 47 -19.62 -17.18 -0.86
C ASP A 47 -19.54 -15.72 -1.36
N PRO A 48 -19.65 -15.47 -2.68
CA PRO A 48 -19.50 -14.14 -3.26
C PRO A 48 -20.62 -13.15 -2.90
N GLU A 49 -21.78 -13.59 -2.41
CA GLU A 49 -22.91 -12.68 -2.16
C GLU A 49 -22.71 -11.76 -0.94
N GLU A 50 -22.09 -12.23 0.15
CA GLU A 50 -21.78 -11.36 1.30
C GLU A 50 -20.66 -10.35 1.01
N LEU A 51 -19.72 -10.71 0.13
CA LEU A 51 -18.69 -9.77 -0.35
C LEU A 51 -19.32 -8.59 -1.10
N ARG A 52 -20.41 -8.82 -1.84
CA ARG A 52 -21.13 -7.76 -2.55
C ARG A 52 -21.80 -6.79 -1.58
N GLU A 53 -22.43 -7.28 -0.52
CA GLU A 53 -23.03 -6.43 0.51
C GLU A 53 -21.95 -5.59 1.21
N HIS A 54 -20.83 -6.20 1.60
CA HIS A 54 -19.73 -5.51 2.27
C HIS A 54 -19.08 -4.44 1.36
N ILE A 55 -18.85 -4.77 0.08
CA ILE A 55 -18.31 -3.81 -0.90
C ILE A 55 -19.29 -2.67 -1.15
N THR A 56 -20.59 -2.96 -1.24
CA THR A 56 -21.61 -1.92 -1.45
C THR A 56 -21.71 -0.99 -0.25
N ALA A 57 -21.79 -1.53 0.97
CA ALA A 57 -21.80 -0.75 2.20
C ALA A 57 -20.54 0.11 2.37
N SER A 58 -19.37 -0.45 2.07
CA SER A 58 -18.09 0.28 2.11
C SER A 58 -18.07 1.43 1.10
N ARG A 59 -18.60 1.22 -0.11
CA ARG A 59 -18.68 2.26 -1.15
C ARG A 59 -19.66 3.37 -0.78
N GLU A 60 -20.78 3.04 -0.14
CA GLU A 60 -21.72 4.05 0.37
C GLU A 60 -21.09 4.89 1.47
N GLN A 61 -20.40 4.27 2.42
CA GLN A 61 -19.70 4.98 3.49
C GLN A 61 -18.63 5.92 2.94
N LEU A 62 -17.92 5.53 1.88
CA LEU A 62 -16.83 6.31 1.30
C LEU A 62 -17.28 7.30 0.21
N ARG A 63 -18.59 7.41 -0.07
CA ARG A 63 -19.15 8.31 -1.10
C ARG A 63 -18.79 9.78 -0.88
N HIS A 64 -18.65 10.20 0.37
CA HIS A 64 -18.28 11.56 0.76
C HIS A 64 -16.83 11.94 0.39
N LEU A 65 -15.95 10.96 0.13
CA LEU A 65 -14.57 11.21 -0.29
C LEU A 65 -14.45 11.55 -1.77
N VAL A 66 -15.44 11.17 -2.59
CA VAL A 66 -15.44 11.39 -4.04
C VAL A 66 -16.31 12.59 -4.43
N GLN A 67 -17.34 12.91 -3.63
CA GLN A 67 -18.16 14.11 -3.86
C GLN A 67 -17.44 15.35 -3.34
N ARG A 68 -16.66 16.01 -4.22
CA ARG A 68 -16.29 17.41 -4.03
C ARG A 68 -17.58 18.23 -3.93
N PRO A 69 -17.79 19.04 -2.88
CA PRO A 69 -18.95 19.94 -2.85
C PRO A 69 -18.84 20.86 -4.06
N GLU A 70 -19.83 20.79 -4.96
CA GLU A 70 -20.07 21.84 -5.93
C GLU A 70 -20.29 23.12 -5.13
N SER A 71 -19.27 23.98 -5.11
CA SER A 71 -19.36 25.30 -4.52
C SER A 71 -20.44 26.07 -5.28
N PRO A 72 -21.48 26.61 -4.61
CA PRO A 72 -22.49 27.40 -5.28
C PRO A 72 -21.84 28.71 -5.75
N SER A 73 -21.84 28.90 -7.07
CA SER A 73 -21.87 30.19 -7.77
C SER A 73 -20.83 31.25 -7.35
N ARG A 74 -19.78 31.42 -8.17
CA ARG A 74 -19.10 32.72 -8.31
C ARG A 74 -19.57 33.38 -9.60
N SER A 75 -20.68 34.11 -9.51
CA SER A 75 -21.03 35.10 -10.54
C SER A 75 -20.02 36.24 -10.44
N VAL A 76 -19.12 36.31 -11.43
CA VAL A 76 -18.15 37.40 -11.57
C VAL A 76 -18.92 38.64 -12.04
N ARG A 77 -19.21 39.56 -11.11
CA ARG A 77 -19.53 40.96 -11.44
C ARG A 77 -18.24 41.77 -11.48
N ALA A 78 -18.12 42.54 -12.54
CA ALA A 78 -17.05 43.47 -12.81
C ALA A 78 -17.16 44.77 -11.99
N ALA A 79 -16.00 45.45 -11.91
CA ALA A 79 -15.75 46.85 -11.63
C ALA A 79 -15.54 47.30 -10.17
N GLY A 80 -14.38 47.94 -9.94
CA GLY A 80 -14.13 48.85 -8.83
C GLY A 80 -12.69 48.84 -8.31
N GLU A 81 -11.81 49.60 -8.97
CA GLU A 81 -10.52 50.04 -8.41
C GLU A 81 -10.69 50.78 -7.08
N ALA A 82 -9.85 50.50 -6.08
CA ALA A 82 -9.29 51.51 -5.18
C ALA A 82 -8.14 50.90 -4.36
N GLN A 83 -7.03 51.62 -4.35
CA GLN A 83 -5.75 51.29 -3.73
C GLN A 83 -5.75 51.35 -2.19
N VAL A 84 -4.64 50.84 -1.60
CA VAL A 84 -3.82 51.42 -0.51
C VAL A 84 -3.45 50.35 0.55
N GLU A 85 -2.21 49.87 0.48
CA GLU A 85 -1.38 49.33 1.59
C GLU A 85 -1.05 50.46 2.60
N PRO A 86 -0.76 50.24 3.91
CA PRO A 86 0.25 49.27 4.34
C PRO A 86 0.11 48.54 5.69
N PHE A 87 0.73 47.36 5.76
CA PHE A 87 1.44 46.74 6.90
C PHE A 87 0.77 46.69 8.29
N VAL A 88 0.35 45.49 8.68
CA VAL A 88 0.61 44.96 10.03
C VAL A 88 1.16 43.55 9.87
N SER A 89 2.41 43.35 10.31
CA SER A 89 3.07 42.06 10.42
C SER A 89 2.31 41.16 11.37
N SER A 90 1.36 40.40 10.84
CA SER A 90 0.87 39.19 11.49
C SER A 90 1.73 38.05 10.98
N THR A 91 2.63 37.57 11.84
CA THR A 91 3.28 36.27 11.69
C THR A 91 2.19 35.20 11.84
N VAL A 92 1.40 35.05 10.80
CA VAL A 92 0.53 33.89 10.61
C VAL A 92 1.48 32.81 10.12
N GLU A 93 1.80 31.84 10.98
CA GLU A 93 2.30 30.55 10.53
C GLU A 93 1.39 30.11 9.38
N ALA A 94 1.93 30.16 8.16
CA ALA A 94 1.22 29.68 7.00
C ALA A 94 0.79 28.25 7.32
N PRO A 95 -0.49 27.88 7.14
CA PRO A 95 -0.90 26.50 7.28
C PRO A 95 0.04 25.70 6.39
N VAL A 96 0.77 24.74 6.99
CA VAL A 96 1.74 23.89 6.28
C VAL A 96 1.04 23.42 5.02
N SER A 97 1.46 23.97 3.87
CA SER A 97 0.78 23.74 2.62
C SER A 97 0.76 22.23 2.40
N ALA A 98 -0.43 21.64 2.24
CA ALA A 98 -0.54 20.21 2.03
C ALA A 98 0.42 19.79 0.91
N ILE A 99 1.39 18.94 1.24
CA ILE A 99 2.39 18.46 0.30
C ILE A 99 1.76 17.28 -0.44
N ASP A 100 1.29 17.54 -1.65
CA ASP A 100 0.83 16.49 -2.56
C ASP A 100 2.05 15.76 -3.15
N CYS A 101 2.10 14.44 -2.96
CA CYS A 101 3.17 13.59 -3.46
C CYS A 101 2.64 12.38 -4.23
N ILE A 102 3.41 11.92 -5.20
CA ILE A 102 3.21 10.63 -5.86
C ILE A 102 4.36 9.69 -5.56
N GLU A 103 4.05 8.40 -5.40
CA GLU A 103 5.08 7.37 -5.23
C GLU A 103 5.74 7.07 -6.58
N VAL A 104 7.07 7.04 -6.59
CA VAL A 104 7.90 6.68 -7.74
C VAL A 104 8.87 5.59 -7.32
N VAL A 105 8.83 4.44 -7.98
CA VAL A 105 9.71 3.31 -7.69
C VAL A 105 10.88 3.30 -8.67
N ALA A 106 12.10 3.32 -8.14
CA ALA A 106 13.33 3.24 -8.91
C ALA A 106 14.15 2.00 -8.51
N TRP A 107 14.91 1.45 -9.45
CA TRP A 107 15.76 0.29 -9.23
C TRP A 107 17.20 0.59 -9.65
N ARG A 108 18.17 0.09 -8.89
CA ARG A 108 19.60 0.21 -9.19
C ARG A 108 20.30 -1.11 -8.98
N ARG A 109 21.15 -1.49 -9.93
CA ARG A 109 22.10 -2.59 -9.74
C ARG A 109 23.44 -2.03 -9.26
N LEU A 110 23.94 -2.54 -8.15
CA LEU A 110 25.24 -2.16 -7.58
C LEU A 110 26.37 -2.97 -8.22
N GLN A 111 27.60 -2.46 -8.12
CA GLN A 111 28.80 -3.15 -8.61
C GLN A 111 29.07 -4.47 -7.87
N SER A 112 28.58 -4.61 -6.63
CA SER A 112 28.63 -5.84 -5.85
C SER A 112 27.74 -6.96 -6.38
N GLY A 113 26.89 -6.69 -7.38
CA GLY A 113 25.90 -7.62 -7.90
C GLY A 113 24.53 -7.53 -7.21
N ALA A 114 24.45 -6.86 -6.05
CA ALA A 114 23.18 -6.61 -5.36
C ALA A 114 22.30 -5.62 -6.15
N THR A 115 20.99 -5.68 -5.92
CA THR A 115 20.00 -4.80 -6.54
C THR A 115 19.22 -4.07 -5.45
N VAL A 116 19.05 -2.75 -5.59
CA VAL A 116 18.33 -1.91 -4.62
C VAL A 116 17.04 -1.40 -5.26
N ARG A 117 15.93 -1.50 -4.53
CA ARG A 117 14.65 -0.83 -4.85
C ARG A 117 14.51 0.40 -3.97
N TYR A 118 14.31 1.56 -4.58
CA TYR A 118 14.04 2.81 -3.89
C TYR A 118 12.57 3.18 -4.09
N MET A 119 11.87 3.49 -3.00
CA MET A 119 10.58 4.18 -3.06
C MET A 119 10.83 5.67 -2.84
N CYS A 120 10.55 6.45 -3.86
CA CYS A 120 10.72 7.89 -3.87
C CYS A 120 9.34 8.56 -3.77
N LEU A 121 9.29 9.72 -3.14
CA LEU A 121 8.15 10.63 -3.25
C LEU A 121 8.51 11.74 -4.21
N GLN A 122 7.64 11.98 -5.20
CA GLN A 122 7.73 13.15 -6.06
C GLN A 122 6.67 14.16 -5.64
N SER A 123 7.11 15.36 -5.28
CA SER A 123 6.21 16.49 -5.01
C SER A 123 5.54 16.93 -6.31
N THR A 124 4.21 17.04 -6.32
CA THR A 124 3.44 17.47 -7.50
C THR A 124 3.57 18.97 -7.77
N SER A 125 3.89 19.75 -6.74
CA SER A 125 4.05 21.21 -6.84
C SER A 125 5.44 21.61 -7.32
N THR A 126 6.49 20.90 -6.89
CA THR A 126 7.88 21.26 -7.20
C THR A 126 8.55 20.32 -8.20
N GLY A 127 7.97 19.15 -8.44
CA GLY A 127 8.55 18.09 -9.26
C GLY A 127 9.80 17.43 -8.66
N ARG A 128 10.19 17.81 -7.43
CA ARG A 128 11.37 17.27 -6.73
C ARG A 128 11.10 15.90 -6.13
N PHE A 129 12.17 15.17 -5.88
CA PHE A 129 12.15 13.79 -5.41
C PHE A 129 12.83 13.67 -4.05
N ALA A 130 12.25 12.90 -3.15
CA ALA A 130 12.88 12.47 -1.91
C ALA A 130 12.82 10.95 -1.79
N ILE A 131 13.86 10.31 -1.23
CA ILE A 131 13.82 8.87 -0.94
C ILE A 131 13.07 8.68 0.37
N ALA A 132 12.04 7.83 0.34
CA ALA A 132 11.25 7.48 1.51
C ALA A 132 11.76 6.19 2.17
N THR A 133 12.18 5.22 1.36
CA THR A 133 12.79 3.98 1.82
C THR A 133 13.59 3.30 0.70
N ALA A 134 14.54 2.46 1.08
CA ALA A 134 15.30 1.61 0.17
C ALA A 134 15.32 0.16 0.66
N SER A 135 15.24 -0.79 -0.27
CA SER A 135 15.30 -2.23 0.01
C SER A 135 16.41 -2.87 -0.81
N LEU A 136 17.35 -3.53 -0.13
CA LEU A 136 18.49 -4.21 -0.75
C LEU A 136 18.17 -5.69 -1.00
N PHE A 137 18.35 -6.15 -2.23
CA PHE A 137 18.18 -7.52 -2.67
C PHE A 137 19.54 -8.08 -3.09
N THR A 138 20.02 -9.11 -2.38
CA THR A 138 21.26 -9.83 -2.70
C THR A 138 20.91 -11.25 -3.15
N GLU A 139 21.64 -11.82 -4.10
CA GLU A 139 21.38 -13.16 -4.69
C GLU A 139 21.30 -14.32 -3.66
N ALA A 140 21.69 -14.10 -2.39
CA ALA A 140 21.80 -15.14 -1.37
C ALA A 140 20.51 -15.48 -0.59
N ILE A 141 19.33 -14.96 -0.95
CA ILE A 141 18.10 -15.33 -0.24
C ILE A 141 16.97 -15.63 -1.23
N GLU A 142 16.73 -16.92 -1.48
CA GLU A 142 15.44 -17.48 -1.91
C GLU A 142 14.38 -17.34 -0.79
N SER A 143 14.25 -16.14 -0.21
CA SER A 143 13.07 -15.79 0.55
C SER A 143 12.26 -14.87 -0.35
N LEU A 144 11.10 -15.36 -0.76
CA LEU A 144 10.00 -14.54 -1.26
C LEU A 144 9.92 -13.23 -0.44
N PRO A 145 9.64 -12.08 -1.09
CA PRO A 145 9.77 -10.78 -0.45
C PRO A 145 8.89 -10.75 0.80
N THR A 146 9.46 -10.31 1.92
CA THR A 146 8.72 -9.82 3.08
C THR A 146 7.91 -8.61 2.65
N TRP A 147 6.82 -8.85 1.91
CA TRP A 147 6.00 -7.82 1.32
C TRP A 147 5.40 -7.00 2.46
N VAL A 148 5.86 -5.76 2.53
CA VAL A 148 5.31 -4.64 3.30
C VAL A 148 5.53 -4.78 4.80
N ASP A 149 6.66 -4.25 5.27
CA ASP A 149 6.68 -3.72 6.64
C ASP A 149 5.49 -2.76 6.75
N SER A 150 4.50 -3.15 7.56
CA SER A 150 3.27 -2.36 7.78
C SER A 150 3.60 -0.99 8.38
N ASN A 151 4.82 -0.80 8.87
CA ASN A 151 5.31 0.47 9.39
C ASN A 151 5.87 1.40 8.29
N THR A 152 6.17 0.94 7.07
CA THR A 152 6.76 1.80 6.03
C THR A 152 5.87 2.99 5.70
N ASN A 153 4.56 2.77 5.50
CA ASN A 153 3.61 3.84 5.23
C ASN A 153 3.52 4.85 6.38
N ARG A 154 3.62 4.36 7.63
CA ARG A 154 3.61 5.21 8.83
C ARG A 154 4.89 6.02 8.97
N GLN A 155 6.05 5.42 8.69
CA GLN A 155 7.33 6.12 8.68
C GLN A 155 7.36 7.21 7.62
N ILE A 156 6.85 6.92 6.41
CA ILE A 156 6.72 7.90 5.34
C ILE A 156 5.78 9.04 5.74
N ALA A 157 4.62 8.72 6.30
CA ALA A 157 3.68 9.73 6.79
C ALA A 157 4.30 10.63 7.87
N ASN A 158 5.06 10.04 8.81
CA ASN A 158 5.77 10.78 9.84
C ASN A 158 6.86 11.68 9.24
N ALA A 159 7.67 11.19 8.29
CA ALA A 159 8.72 11.97 7.65
C ALA A 159 8.16 13.16 6.85
N LEU A 160 7.00 12.97 6.21
CA LEU A 160 6.27 14.06 5.55
C LEU A 160 5.73 15.10 6.55
N GLN A 161 5.28 14.68 7.72
CA GLN A 161 4.81 15.59 8.78
C GLN A 161 5.95 16.37 9.44
N LEU A 162 7.10 15.71 9.65
CA LEU A 162 8.27 16.30 10.30
C LEU A 162 9.11 17.16 9.35
N GLY A 163 8.96 16.96 8.02
CA GLY A 163 9.76 17.67 7.02
C GLY A 163 11.19 17.15 6.89
N ASP A 164 11.46 15.95 7.39
CA ASP A 164 12.81 15.35 7.45
C ASP A 164 13.33 14.84 6.10
N LEU A 165 12.52 14.94 5.05
CA LEU A 165 12.85 14.46 3.71
C LEU A 165 13.75 15.43 2.96
N GLN A 166 14.92 14.95 2.53
CA GLN A 166 15.81 15.70 1.64
C GLN A 166 15.30 15.63 0.19
N TRP A 167 14.98 16.79 -0.38
CA TRP A 167 14.40 16.91 -1.72
C TRP A 167 15.45 17.25 -2.78
N TYR A 168 15.51 16.45 -3.84
CA TYR A 168 16.46 16.56 -4.94
C TYR A 168 15.76 16.85 -6.27
N ALA A 169 16.50 17.43 -7.22
CA ALA A 169 15.97 17.77 -8.54
C ALA A 169 15.70 16.55 -9.43
N THR A 170 16.38 15.42 -9.20
CA THR A 170 16.24 14.20 -9.99
C THR A 170 16.27 12.97 -9.10
N VAL A 171 15.60 11.90 -9.55
CA VAL A 171 15.60 10.59 -8.87
C VAL A 171 17.02 10.07 -8.68
N SER A 172 17.88 10.15 -9.71
CA SER A 172 19.26 9.67 -9.61
C SER A 172 20.04 10.38 -8.49
N LYS A 173 19.91 11.71 -8.37
CA LYS A 173 20.58 12.46 -7.29
C LYS A 173 20.05 12.08 -5.91
N ALA A 174 18.74 11.82 -5.79
CA ALA A 174 18.15 11.36 -4.55
C ALA A 174 18.70 9.99 -4.13
N MET A 175 18.84 9.07 -5.09
CA MET A 175 19.44 7.75 -4.87
C MET A 175 20.92 7.87 -4.50
N ASP A 176 21.69 8.73 -5.18
CA ASP A 176 23.10 8.95 -4.89
C ASP A 176 23.32 9.55 -3.50
N GLY A 177 22.45 10.48 -3.08
CA GLY A 177 22.46 11.05 -1.74
C GLY A 177 22.15 9.99 -0.66
N TRP A 178 21.13 9.16 -0.89
CA TRP A 178 20.79 8.06 0.01
C TRP A 178 21.93 7.02 0.13
N ASP A 179 22.54 6.64 -0.99
CA ASP A 179 23.65 5.69 -1.01
C ASP A 179 24.90 6.23 -0.30
N ALA A 180 25.10 7.56 -0.26
CA ALA A 180 26.23 8.19 0.42
C ALA A 180 26.05 8.30 1.94
N GLU A 181 24.83 8.22 2.45
CA GLU A 181 24.51 8.24 3.88
C GLU A 181 24.58 6.84 4.54
N LEU A 182 24.82 5.79 3.74
CA LEU A 182 24.78 4.38 4.12
C LEU A 182 26.19 3.81 4.38
#